data_AF-A0A8B6Y4N6-F1
#
_entry.id   AF-A0A8B6Y4N6-F1
#
_cell.length_a   1.000
_cell.length_b   1.000
_cell.length_c   1.000
_cell.angle_alpha   90.00
_cell.angle_beta   90.00
_cell.angle_gamma   90.00
#
_symmetry.space_group_name_H-M   'P 1'
#
loop_
_entity.id
_entity.type
_entity.pdbx_description
1 polymer ?
#
loop_
_entity_poly.entity_id
_entity_poly.type
_entity_poly.pdbx_seq_one_letter_code
_entity_poly.pdbx_strand_id
1 'polypeptide(L)'
;MVMVKSSKDDQSSTDFVERRQHELEKYMNRLARHSQLIEDQDFKEFLEAEELPRAKNTSALSKGGLSRLAKGIGDAVSKITIKMVESDSWFEEKQNQIDVLDQQLIKLHTAAEVLVNLRKEVCLNTSAFAKSCSLLSNCEEHTSLSRALSQLAELEEKIEHVQQEQVLKDFYTLAETLKEYISLIGAVK
;
A
#
# COMPACT_ATOMS: atom_id res chain seq x y z
N MET A 1 5.98 42.16 1.63
CA MET A 1 5.20 41.17 2.40
C MET A 1 5.20 39.89 1.58
N VAL A 2 6.00 38.91 1.95
CA VAL A 2 6.19 37.66 1.19
C VAL A 2 5.03 36.73 1.50
N MET A 3 4.30 36.33 0.45
CA MET A 3 3.33 35.26 0.49
C MET A 3 4.08 33.93 0.48
N VAL A 4 4.20 33.29 1.63
CA VAL A 4 4.60 31.88 1.74
C VAL A 4 3.40 31.05 1.33
N LYS A 5 3.42 30.54 0.09
CA LYS A 5 2.46 29.53 -0.37
C LYS A 5 3.18 28.53 -1.26
N SER A 6 3.41 27.34 -0.70
CA SER A 6 3.37 26.02 -1.33
C SER A 6 4.43 25.11 -0.71
N SER A 7 4.01 24.23 0.20
CA SER A 7 4.86 23.12 0.69
C SER A 7 4.05 21.84 0.87
N LYS A 8 2.75 21.84 0.53
CA LYS A 8 1.87 20.67 0.64
C LYS A 8 1.76 19.88 -0.67
N ASP A 9 1.83 20.56 -1.81
CA ASP A 9 1.69 19.90 -3.12
C ASP A 9 2.96 19.09 -3.47
N ASP A 10 4.15 19.61 -3.18
CA ASP A 10 5.42 18.93 -3.44
C ASP A 10 5.57 17.65 -2.62
N GLN A 11 5.23 17.67 -1.33
CA GLN A 11 5.29 16.48 -0.47
C GLN A 11 4.33 15.38 -0.94
N SER A 12 3.12 15.75 -1.39
CA SER A 12 2.17 14.76 -1.92
C SER A 12 2.67 14.11 -3.23
N SER A 13 3.43 14.87 -4.02
CA SER A 13 3.99 14.39 -5.29
C SER A 13 5.17 13.44 -5.05
N THR A 14 6.04 13.74 -4.08
CA THR A 14 7.15 12.86 -3.70
C THR A 14 6.64 11.56 -3.09
N ASP A 15 5.68 11.64 -2.15
CA ASP A 15 5.09 10.46 -1.52
C ASP A 15 4.40 9.56 -2.56
N PHE A 16 3.74 10.14 -3.57
CA PHE A 16 3.17 9.40 -4.68
C PHE A 16 4.23 8.71 -5.54
N VAL A 17 5.31 9.41 -5.89
CA VAL A 17 6.40 8.87 -6.71
C VAL A 17 7.11 7.72 -5.97
N GLU A 18 7.41 7.89 -4.69
CA GLU A 18 8.04 6.86 -3.85
C GLU A 18 7.15 5.62 -3.73
N ARG A 19 5.85 5.81 -3.46
CA ARG A 19 4.89 4.71 -3.42
C ARG A 19 4.80 3.98 -4.75
N ARG A 20 4.76 4.73 -5.86
CA ARG A 20 4.73 4.15 -7.21
C ARG A 20 6.01 3.38 -7.51
N GLN A 21 7.17 3.92 -7.17
CA GLN A 21 8.46 3.26 -7.34
C GLN A 21 8.49 1.93 -6.60
N HIS A 22 8.07 1.92 -5.34
CA HIS A 22 8.01 0.70 -4.51
C HIS A 22 7.05 -0.35 -5.08
N GLU A 23 5.85 0.07 -5.51
CA GLU A 23 4.87 -0.83 -6.13
C GLU A 23 5.40 -1.42 -7.45
N LEU A 24 6.10 -0.62 -8.27
CA LEU A 24 6.72 -1.08 -9.52
C LEU A 24 7.91 -2.01 -9.28
N GLU A 25 8.78 -1.71 -8.32
CA GLU A 25 9.91 -2.56 -7.96
C GLU A 25 9.43 -3.95 -7.52
N LYS A 26 8.39 -3.99 -6.68
CA LYS A 26 7.75 -5.25 -6.28
C LYS A 26 7.17 -6.00 -7.47
N TYR A 27 6.47 -5.31 -8.37
CA TYR A 27 5.91 -5.92 -9.56
C TYR A 27 7.00 -6.51 -10.47
N MET A 28 8.07 -5.77 -10.74
CA MET A 28 9.22 -6.25 -11.52
C MET A 28 9.89 -7.46 -10.87
N ASN A 29 10.13 -7.41 -9.56
CA ASN A 29 10.68 -8.54 -8.80
C ASN A 29 9.78 -9.77 -8.86
N ARG A 30 8.45 -9.59 -8.89
CA ARG A 30 7.48 -10.69 -9.02
C ARG A 30 7.56 -11.34 -10.40
N LEU A 31 7.62 -10.55 -11.47
CA LEU A 31 7.79 -11.05 -12.84
C LEU A 31 9.11 -11.84 -12.95
N ALA A 32 10.21 -11.28 -12.45
CA ALA A 32 11.52 -11.91 -12.49
C ALA A 32 11.60 -13.21 -11.66
N ARG A 33 10.78 -13.37 -10.62
CA ARG A 33 10.72 -14.62 -9.82
C ARG A 33 9.87 -15.71 -10.45
N HIS A 34 9.01 -15.39 -11.42
CA HIS A 34 8.11 -16.36 -12.04
C HIS A 34 8.81 -17.07 -13.20
N SER A 35 8.88 -18.40 -13.14
CA SER A 35 9.67 -19.23 -14.07
C SER A 35 9.32 -19.02 -15.55
N GLN A 36 8.07 -18.71 -15.87
CA GLN A 36 7.65 -18.45 -17.25
C GLN A 36 7.77 -16.98 -17.66
N LEU A 37 7.60 -16.03 -16.72
CA LEU A 37 7.56 -14.60 -17.07
C LEU A 37 8.98 -14.02 -17.19
N ILE A 38 9.95 -14.62 -16.49
CA ILE A 38 11.36 -14.27 -16.66
C ILE A 38 11.88 -14.63 -18.06
N GLU A 39 11.30 -15.65 -18.70
CA GLU A 39 11.73 -16.09 -20.03
C GLU A 39 11.17 -15.22 -21.16
N ASP A 40 10.15 -14.42 -20.86
CA ASP A 40 9.45 -13.54 -21.80
C ASP A 40 10.42 -12.55 -22.48
N GLN A 41 10.34 -12.48 -23.80
CA GLN A 41 11.25 -11.67 -24.61
C GLN A 41 10.99 -10.17 -24.42
N ASP A 42 9.74 -9.74 -24.31
CA ASP A 42 9.39 -8.34 -24.09
C ASP A 42 9.85 -7.89 -22.69
N PHE A 43 9.77 -8.77 -21.68
CA PHE A 43 10.27 -8.47 -20.33
C PHE A 43 11.80 -8.28 -20.31
N LYS A 44 12.56 -9.13 -21.01
CA LYS A 44 14.02 -8.99 -21.13
C LYS A 44 14.39 -7.72 -21.89
N GLU A 45 13.77 -7.48 -23.04
CA GLU A 45 14.00 -6.28 -23.83
C GLU A 45 13.66 -5.01 -23.05
N PHE A 46 12.58 -5.02 -22.25
CA PHE A 46 12.21 -3.91 -21.38
C PHE A 46 13.27 -3.60 -20.32
N LEU A 47 13.92 -4.62 -19.75
CA LEU A 47 14.97 -4.45 -18.75
C LEU A 47 16.34 -4.08 -19.35
N GLU A 48 16.63 -4.53 -20.57
CA GLU A 48 17.93 -4.37 -21.22
C GLU A 48 18.00 -3.16 -22.17
N ALA A 49 16.86 -2.56 -22.55
CA ALA A 49 16.83 -1.40 -23.44
C ALA A 49 17.41 -0.14 -22.79
N GLU A 50 18.36 0.52 -23.47
CA GLU A 50 18.89 1.84 -23.07
C GLU A 50 17.85 2.96 -23.27
N GLU A 51 16.99 2.83 -24.29
CA GLU A 51 15.86 3.73 -24.52
C GLU A 51 14.58 2.93 -24.79
N LEU A 52 13.57 3.15 -23.95
CA LEU A 52 12.25 2.54 -24.16
C LEU A 52 11.56 3.18 -25.37
N PRO A 53 10.93 2.37 -26.26
CA PRO A 53 10.21 2.91 -27.40
C PRO A 53 9.15 3.91 -26.94
N ARG A 54 9.06 5.06 -27.63
CA ARG A 54 8.02 6.07 -27.35
C ARG A 54 6.66 5.39 -27.29
N ALA A 55 5.97 5.51 -26.15
CA ALA A 55 4.68 4.88 -25.90
C ALA A 55 3.69 5.25 -27.01
N LYS A 56 3.43 4.32 -27.93
CA LYS A 56 2.36 4.44 -28.92
C LYS A 56 1.11 3.87 -28.27
N ASN A 57 0.08 4.71 -28.11
CA ASN A 57 -1.27 4.35 -27.63
C ASN A 57 -1.51 4.27 -26.10
N THR A 58 -0.92 5.14 -25.27
CA THR A 58 -1.42 5.34 -23.90
C THR A 58 -2.73 6.15 -23.84
N SER A 59 -3.22 6.64 -24.98
CA SER A 59 -4.39 7.54 -25.08
C SER A 59 -5.71 6.84 -25.47
N ALA A 60 -5.74 5.51 -25.61
CA ALA A 60 -6.90 4.82 -26.18
C ALA A 60 -7.92 4.27 -25.18
N LEU A 61 -7.74 4.47 -23.86
CA LEU A 61 -8.80 4.22 -22.86
C LEU A 61 -9.71 5.44 -22.63
N SER A 62 -9.84 6.30 -23.66
CA SER A 62 -10.84 7.36 -23.68
C SER A 62 -12.23 6.74 -23.84
N LYS A 63 -13.17 7.21 -23.01
CA LYS A 63 -14.57 6.79 -22.84
C LYS A 63 -15.42 6.69 -24.13
N GLY A 64 -14.87 7.01 -25.31
CA GLY A 64 -15.53 6.93 -26.61
C GLY A 64 -15.35 5.60 -27.38
N GLY A 65 -14.45 4.70 -26.95
CA GLY A 65 -14.23 3.40 -27.61
C GLY A 65 -15.23 2.30 -27.20
N LEU A 66 -15.75 2.36 -25.98
CA LEU A 66 -16.70 1.39 -25.42
C LEU A 66 -18.06 1.39 -26.16
N SER A 67 -18.47 2.54 -26.71
CA SER A 67 -19.77 2.68 -27.39
C SER A 67 -19.83 1.97 -28.74
N ARG A 68 -18.68 1.77 -29.41
CA ARG A 68 -18.63 1.09 -30.72
C ARG A 68 -18.59 -0.43 -30.58
N LEU A 69 -18.04 -0.94 -29.47
CA LEU A 69 -18.04 -2.38 -29.16
C LEU A 69 -19.43 -2.86 -28.70
N ALA A 70 -20.19 -2.02 -27.99
CA ALA A 70 -21.56 -2.37 -27.57
C ALA A 70 -22.53 -2.57 -28.76
N LYS A 71 -22.30 -1.87 -29.89
CA LYS A 71 -23.21 -1.91 -31.04
C LYS A 71 -22.94 -3.10 -31.99
N GLY A 72 -21.73 -3.66 -31.98
CA GLY A 72 -21.37 -4.84 -32.78
C GLY A 72 -21.72 -6.19 -32.13
N ILE A 73 -21.91 -6.22 -30.81
CA ILE A 73 -22.27 -7.43 -30.05
C ILE A 73 -23.78 -7.70 -30.08
N GLY A 74 -24.61 -6.68 -30.33
CA GLY A 74 -26.07 -6.82 -30.36
C GLY A 74 -26.62 -7.68 -31.52
N ASP A 75 -26.01 -7.62 -32.70
CA ASP A 75 -26.54 -8.29 -33.90
C ASP A 75 -26.06 -9.75 -34.08
N ALA A 76 -25.07 -10.20 -33.31
CA ALA A 76 -24.49 -11.54 -33.43
C ALA A 76 -24.95 -12.56 -32.36
N VAL A 77 -25.78 -12.14 -31.38
CA VAL A 77 -26.16 -13.00 -30.24
C VAL A 77 -27.48 -13.77 -30.47
N SER A 78 -28.21 -13.53 -31.57
CA SER A 78 -29.49 -14.24 -31.81
C SER A 78 -29.37 -15.57 -32.55
N LYS A 79 -28.20 -16.01 -33.00
CA LYS A 79 -28.05 -17.30 -33.68
C LYS A 79 -26.73 -17.96 -33.29
N ILE A 80 -26.86 -19.10 -32.63
CA ILE A 80 -25.78 -20.02 -32.25
C ILE A 80 -24.96 -19.51 -31.06
N THR A 81 -25.36 -19.93 -29.87
CA THR A 81 -24.48 -20.67 -28.95
C THR A 81 -25.39 -21.20 -27.86
N ILE A 82 -25.70 -22.49 -27.95
CA ILE A 82 -26.20 -23.26 -26.81
C ILE A 82 -25.21 -22.97 -25.68
N LYS A 83 -25.68 -22.26 -24.65
CA LYS A 83 -24.88 -21.94 -23.46
C LYS A 83 -24.59 -23.28 -22.78
N MET A 84 -23.51 -23.94 -23.18
CA MET A 84 -23.00 -25.11 -22.50
C MET A 84 -22.46 -24.58 -21.18
N VAL A 85 -23.34 -24.56 -20.17
CA VAL A 85 -22.97 -24.31 -18.77
C VAL A 85 -22.32 -25.61 -18.28
N GLU A 86 -21.15 -25.92 -18.79
CA GLU A 86 -20.17 -26.70 -18.04
C GLU A 86 -19.28 -25.67 -17.37
N SER A 87 -19.86 -25.00 -16.39
CA SER A 87 -19.08 -24.32 -15.39
C SER A 87 -18.33 -25.41 -14.63
N ASP A 88 -17.04 -25.52 -14.87
CA ASP A 88 -16.19 -26.49 -14.17
C ASP A 88 -16.33 -26.23 -12.66
N SER A 89 -16.85 -27.22 -11.94
CA SER A 89 -17.08 -27.14 -10.50
C SER A 89 -15.82 -26.71 -9.73
N TRP A 90 -14.63 -27.02 -10.26
CA TRP A 90 -13.38 -26.55 -9.69
C TRP A 90 -13.24 -25.03 -9.80
N PHE A 91 -13.56 -24.43 -10.94
CA PHE A 91 -13.50 -22.98 -11.12
C PHE A 91 -14.54 -22.25 -10.27
N GLU A 92 -15.75 -22.79 -10.13
CA GLU A 92 -16.76 -22.23 -9.22
C GLU A 92 -16.31 -22.27 -7.76
N GLU A 93 -15.76 -23.40 -7.31
CA GLU A 93 -15.24 -23.54 -5.96
C GLU A 93 -14.05 -22.59 -5.73
N LYS A 94 -13.12 -22.50 -6.69
CA LYS A 94 -11.95 -21.61 -6.60
C LYS A 94 -12.34 -20.15 -6.63
N GLN A 95 -13.29 -19.76 -7.47
CA GLN A 95 -13.82 -18.40 -7.51
C GLN A 95 -14.40 -18.03 -6.14
N ASN A 96 -15.25 -18.88 -5.56
CA ASN A 96 -15.79 -18.67 -4.22
C ASN A 96 -14.70 -18.58 -3.14
N GLN A 97 -13.68 -19.45 -3.20
CA GLN A 97 -12.54 -19.40 -2.27
C GLN A 97 -11.77 -18.08 -2.38
N ILE A 98 -11.50 -17.62 -3.60
CA ILE A 98 -10.80 -16.36 -3.88
C ILE A 98 -11.65 -15.17 -3.41
N ASP A 99 -12.96 -15.19 -3.63
CA ASP A 99 -13.86 -14.12 -3.20
C ASP A 99 -13.96 -14.01 -1.67
N VAL A 100 -14.02 -15.14 -0.97
CA VAL A 100 -13.99 -15.18 0.50
C VAL A 100 -12.64 -14.68 1.03
N LEU A 101 -11.53 -15.14 0.43
CA LEU A 101 -10.18 -14.74 0.84
C LEU A 101 -9.96 -13.24 0.64
N ASP A 102 -10.39 -12.68 -0.49
CA ASP A 102 -10.32 -11.24 -0.79
C ASP A 102 -11.04 -10.42 0.29
N GLN A 103 -12.29 -10.78 0.60
CA GLN A 103 -13.06 -10.10 1.64
C GLN A 103 -12.40 -10.18 3.02
N GLN A 104 -11.81 -11.32 3.37
CA GLN A 104 -11.12 -11.48 4.65
C GLN A 104 -9.83 -10.67 4.71
N LEU A 105 -9.04 -10.66 3.64
CA LEU A 105 -7.81 -9.89 3.56
C LEU A 105 -8.07 -8.39 3.57
N ILE A 106 -9.11 -7.90 2.89
CA ILE A 106 -9.53 -6.49 2.96
C ILE A 106 -9.87 -6.11 4.40
N LYS A 107 -10.66 -6.92 5.11
CA LYS A 107 -11.00 -6.66 6.53
C LYS A 107 -9.75 -6.66 7.42
N LEU A 108 -8.84 -7.61 7.20
CA LEU A 108 -7.59 -7.71 7.95
C LEU A 108 -6.66 -6.52 7.67
N HIS A 109 -6.55 -6.09 6.42
CA HIS A 109 -5.78 -4.91 6.02
C HIS A 109 -6.32 -3.66 6.71
N THR A 110 -7.63 -3.42 6.65
CA THR A 110 -8.25 -2.28 7.35
C THR A 110 -7.97 -2.30 8.85
N ALA A 111 -8.06 -3.48 9.49
CA ALA A 111 -7.73 -3.63 10.91
C ALA A 111 -6.25 -3.35 11.19
N ALA A 112 -5.35 -3.78 10.31
CA ALA A 112 -3.91 -3.49 10.40
C ALA A 112 -3.61 -2.00 10.23
N GLU A 113 -4.27 -1.30 9.30
CA GLU A 113 -4.13 0.15 9.15
C GLU A 113 -4.57 0.90 10.41
N VAL A 114 -5.71 0.52 10.99
CA VAL A 114 -6.18 1.09 12.25
C VAL A 114 -5.16 0.84 13.37
N LEU A 115 -4.62 -0.38 13.48
CA LEU A 115 -3.61 -0.72 14.48
C LEU A 115 -2.35 0.14 14.33
N VAL A 116 -1.85 0.31 13.12
CA VAL A 116 -0.68 1.17 12.83
C VAL A 116 -0.95 2.61 13.24
N ASN A 117 -2.13 3.14 12.95
CA ASN A 117 -2.49 4.51 13.32
C ASN A 117 -2.61 4.69 14.84
N LEU A 118 -3.24 3.74 15.53
CA LEU A 118 -3.31 3.78 17.01
C LEU A 118 -1.91 3.71 17.64
N ARG A 119 -1.00 2.90 17.08
CA ARG A 119 0.40 2.85 17.56
C ARG A 119 1.16 4.16 17.30
N LYS A 120 0.90 4.84 16.17
CA LYS A 120 1.42 6.21 15.92
C LYS A 120 0.93 7.19 16.97
N GLU A 121 -0.36 7.16 17.31
CA GLU A 121 -0.93 8.03 18.34
C GLU A 121 -0.30 7.76 19.72
N VAL A 122 -0.10 6.48 20.08
CA VAL A 122 0.61 6.11 21.32
C VAL A 122 2.02 6.70 21.33
N CYS A 123 2.79 6.55 20.25
CA CYS A 123 4.13 7.12 20.10
C CYS A 123 4.14 8.64 20.32
N LEU A 124 3.20 9.36 19.71
CA LEU A 124 3.07 10.82 19.87
C LEU A 124 2.72 11.22 21.32
N ASN A 125 1.81 10.48 21.95
CA ASN A 125 1.42 10.73 23.33
C ASN A 125 2.56 10.43 24.31
N THR A 126 3.33 9.37 24.08
CA THR A 126 4.54 9.05 24.85
C THR A 126 5.57 10.16 24.73
N SER A 127 5.82 10.70 23.52
CA SER A 127 6.69 11.86 23.32
C SER A 127 6.21 13.09 24.12
N ALA A 128 4.91 13.39 24.10
CA ALA A 128 4.34 14.50 24.85
C ALA A 128 4.44 14.30 26.38
N PHE A 129 4.25 13.06 26.83
CA PHE A 129 4.39 12.69 28.23
C PHE A 129 5.83 12.85 28.72
N ALA A 130 6.82 12.36 27.96
CA ALA A 130 8.24 12.52 28.26
C ALA A 130 8.62 14.01 28.43
N LYS A 131 8.18 14.86 27.50
CA LYS A 131 8.39 16.32 27.56
C LYS A 131 7.74 16.94 28.80
N SER A 132 6.54 16.51 29.15
CA SER A 132 5.82 16.99 30.34
C SER A 132 6.56 16.61 31.63
N CYS A 133 7.08 15.38 31.72
CA CYS A 133 7.91 14.93 32.84
C CYS A 133 9.20 15.75 32.96
N SER A 134 9.86 16.05 31.84
CA SER A 134 11.06 16.91 31.81
C SER A 134 10.75 18.33 32.30
N LEU A 135 9.64 18.92 31.85
CA LEU A 135 9.20 20.24 32.34
C LEU A 135 8.89 20.23 33.84
N LEU A 136 8.20 19.20 34.33
CA LEU A 136 7.90 19.06 35.75
C LEU A 136 9.18 18.89 36.59
N SER A 137 10.14 18.12 36.09
CA SER A 137 11.46 17.96 36.72
C SER A 137 12.17 19.30 36.92
N ASN A 138 12.04 20.24 35.97
CA ASN A 138 12.70 21.55 36.04
C ASN A 138 12.03 22.50 37.04
N CYS A 139 10.74 22.31 37.31
CA CYS A 139 9.98 23.11 38.28
C CYS A 139 10.05 22.54 39.70
N GLU A 140 10.44 21.27 39.85
CA GLU A 140 10.46 20.58 41.13
C GLU A 140 11.67 20.98 41.99
N GLU A 141 11.40 21.46 43.20
CA GLU A 141 12.43 21.91 44.15
C GLU A 141 13.09 20.73 44.89
N HIS A 142 12.34 19.64 45.11
CA HIS A 142 12.86 18.47 45.80
C HIS A 142 13.80 17.67 44.90
N THR A 143 15.11 17.73 45.21
CA THR A 143 16.18 17.21 44.33
C THR A 143 16.00 15.74 43.93
N SER A 144 15.58 14.86 44.85
CA SER A 144 15.42 13.45 44.49
C SER A 144 14.19 13.19 43.62
N LEU A 145 13.14 14.00 43.76
CA LEU A 145 11.93 13.89 42.95
C LEU A 145 12.16 14.46 41.56
N SER A 146 12.81 15.62 41.47
CA SER A 146 13.31 16.18 40.21
C SER A 146 14.16 15.15 39.45
N ARG A 147 15.15 14.52 40.12
CA ARG A 147 15.96 13.46 39.49
C ARG A 147 15.12 12.28 39.01
N ALA A 148 14.13 11.82 39.78
CA ALA A 148 13.25 10.74 39.36
C ALA A 148 12.41 11.10 38.13
N LEU A 149 11.89 12.35 38.05
CA LEU A 149 11.14 12.85 36.91
C LEU A 149 12.00 13.00 35.66
N SER A 150 13.25 13.47 35.79
CA SER A 150 14.23 13.48 34.70
C SER A 150 14.48 12.07 34.16
N GLN A 151 14.70 11.10 35.04
CA GLN A 151 14.93 9.70 34.65
C GLN A 151 13.70 9.08 33.98
N LEU A 152 12.49 9.43 34.44
CA LEU A 152 11.25 9.01 33.80
C LEU A 152 11.12 9.62 32.40
N ALA A 153 11.43 10.90 32.23
CA ALA A 153 11.43 11.55 30.92
C ALA A 153 12.39 10.86 29.94
N GLU A 154 13.64 10.60 30.36
CA GLU A 154 14.62 9.87 29.55
C GLU A 154 14.17 8.44 29.20
N LEU A 155 13.46 7.76 30.10
CA LEU A 155 12.91 6.43 29.84
C LEU A 155 11.80 6.49 28.78
N GLU A 156 10.89 7.44 28.90
CA GLU A 156 9.79 7.61 27.96
C GLU A 156 10.28 8.05 26.57
N GLU A 157 11.35 8.84 26.47
CA GLU A 157 12.03 9.12 25.19
C GLU A 157 12.59 7.84 24.54
N LYS A 158 13.18 6.94 25.32
CA LYS A 158 13.66 5.65 24.80
C LYS A 158 12.51 4.74 24.35
N ILE A 159 11.41 4.74 25.10
CA ILE A 159 10.19 3.99 24.74
C ILE A 159 9.62 4.54 23.43
N GLU A 160 9.53 5.86 23.31
CA GLU A 160 9.06 6.54 22.09
C GLU A 160 9.89 6.14 20.87
N HIS A 161 11.22 6.12 20.98
CA HIS A 161 12.08 5.70 19.89
C HIS A 161 11.80 4.25 19.43
N VAL A 162 11.64 3.31 20.38
CA VAL A 162 11.30 1.91 20.07
C VAL A 162 9.91 1.81 19.43
N GLN A 163 8.93 2.57 19.95
CA GLN A 163 7.58 2.61 19.38
C GLN A 163 7.59 3.14 17.95
N GLN A 164 8.41 4.15 17.65
CA GLN A 164 8.55 4.71 16.31
C GLN A 164 9.07 3.66 15.32
N GLU A 165 10.12 2.91 15.69
CA GLU A 165 10.61 1.81 14.86
C GLU A 165 9.56 0.71 14.68
N GLN A 166 8.83 0.38 15.76
CA GLN A 166 7.80 -0.65 15.72
C GLN A 166 6.66 -0.28 14.76
N VAL A 167 6.19 0.96 14.83
CA VAL A 167 5.17 1.51 13.92
C VAL A 167 5.60 1.37 12.45
N LEU A 168 6.86 1.71 12.14
CA LEU A 168 7.39 1.58 10.78
C LEU A 168 7.42 0.11 10.34
N LYS A 169 7.91 -0.78 11.20
CA LYS A 169 7.94 -2.23 10.93
C LYS A 169 6.53 -2.78 10.71
N ASP A 170 5.58 -2.42 11.55
CA ASP A 170 4.18 -2.85 11.43
C ASP A 170 3.57 -2.37 10.10
N PHE A 171 3.82 -1.12 9.72
CA PHE A 171 3.34 -0.59 8.46
C PHE A 171 3.91 -1.35 7.26
N TYR A 172 5.24 -1.45 7.16
CA TYR A 172 5.89 -2.05 5.99
C TYR A 172 5.77 -3.57 5.93
N THR A 173 5.74 -4.25 7.07
CA THR A 173 5.75 -5.72 7.13
C THR A 173 4.35 -6.29 7.15
N LEU A 174 3.41 -5.66 7.85
CA LEU A 174 2.05 -6.18 7.98
C LEU A 174 1.10 -5.52 6.99
N ALA A 175 0.91 -4.20 7.06
CA ALA A 175 -0.10 -3.51 6.25
C ALA A 175 0.23 -3.58 4.75
N GLU A 176 1.46 -3.23 4.35
CA GLU A 176 1.87 -3.27 2.95
C GLU A 176 1.92 -4.71 2.37
N THR A 177 2.23 -5.72 3.19
CA THR A 177 2.15 -7.13 2.75
C THR A 177 0.71 -7.55 2.50
N LEU A 178 -0.23 -7.19 3.38
CA LEU A 178 -1.65 -7.50 3.21
C LEU A 178 -2.21 -6.81 1.95
N LYS A 179 -1.88 -5.53 1.75
CA LYS A 179 -2.25 -4.78 0.54
C LYS A 179 -1.73 -5.43 -0.74
N GLU A 180 -0.53 -5.99 -0.67
CA GLU A 180 0.07 -6.71 -1.79
C GLU A 180 -0.69 -7.98 -2.13
N TYR A 181 -1.07 -8.79 -1.15
CA TYR A 181 -1.88 -9.99 -1.37
C TYR A 181 -3.28 -9.66 -1.91
N ILE A 182 -3.92 -8.59 -1.42
CA ILE A 182 -5.20 -8.11 -1.97
C ILE A 182 -5.02 -7.75 -3.45
N SER A 183 -3.95 -7.03 -3.78
CA SER A 183 -3.68 -6.64 -5.17
C SER A 183 -3.41 -7.85 -6.07
N LEU A 184 -2.73 -8.88 -5.56
CA LEU A 184 -2.51 -10.13 -6.29
C LEU A 184 -3.82 -10.89 -6.53
N ILE A 185 -4.68 -10.97 -5.53
CA ILE A 185 -6.00 -11.60 -5.67
C ILE A 185 -6.85 -10.85 -6.69
N GLY A 186 -6.85 -9.51 -6.64
CA GLY A 186 -7.54 -8.69 -7.62
C GLY A 186 -7.04 -8.84 -9.06
N ALA A 187 -5.80 -9.31 -9.26
CA ALA A 187 -5.25 -9.59 -10.59
C ALA A 187 -5.63 -10.98 -11.14
N VAL A 188 -6.04 -11.91 -10.28
CA VAL A 188 -6.43 -13.28 -10.65
C VAL A 188 -7.95 -13.43 -10.81
N LYS A 189 -8.73 -12.51 -10.21
CA LYS A 189 -10.17 -12.35 -10.47
C LYS A 189 -10.43 -11.80 -11.88
#